data_AF-A0A127CQI3-F1
#
_entry.id   AF-A0A127CQI3-F1
#
_cell.length_a   1.000
_cell.length_b   1.000
_cell.length_c   1.000
_cell.angle_alpha   90.00
_cell.angle_beta   90.00
_cell.angle_gamma   90.00
#
_symmetry.space_group_name_H-M   'P 1'
#
loop_
_entity.id
_entity.type
_entity.pdbx_description
1 polymer ?
#
loop_
_entity_poly.entity_id
_entity_poly.type
_entity_poly.pdbx_seq_one_letter_code
_entity_poly.pdbx_strand_id
1 'polypeptide(L)'
;MRDFRLAEGQAPSRYRQSLLKNALAALAPVYFVALAAYVAFAAWLETGAASVVVASLALLAMFALVIRALPGHGHLRFGPANIITAIRAAMVSFFGSAVLFGAGASDPVALVAIVAIALAMDGVDGYFARRTGLISPLGTRFDMEVDAFLILLLSLAALLIGKAGWWVLLIGLMRYGFVLGQAFLPFLNAPLPPSFRRKLICVVQVAALCVILLPIVAPPASTAVAAIALGLIVYSFGVDVIDLARRRHLSP
;
A
#
# COMPACT_ATOMS: atom_id res chain seq x y z
N MET A 1 -16.49 30.52 -18.37
CA MET A 1 -15.75 29.46 -17.62
C MET A 1 -16.29 28.13 -18.10
N ARG A 2 -15.50 27.40 -18.91
CA ARG A 2 -15.93 26.19 -19.63
C ARG A 2 -15.72 24.97 -18.74
N ASP A 3 -16.81 24.24 -18.49
CA ASP A 3 -16.81 22.89 -17.93
C ASP A 3 -16.06 21.93 -18.87
N PHE A 4 -14.85 21.55 -18.47
CA PHE A 4 -14.11 20.43 -19.07
C PHE A 4 -14.49 19.13 -18.33
N ARG A 5 -15.75 18.72 -18.41
CA ARG A 5 -16.11 17.30 -18.21
C ARG A 5 -15.77 16.57 -19.50
N LEU A 6 -14.54 16.07 -19.58
CA LEU A 6 -14.19 15.12 -20.62
C LEU A 6 -15.02 13.85 -20.40
N ALA A 7 -15.92 13.60 -21.34
CA ALA A 7 -16.65 12.35 -21.45
C ALA A 7 -15.67 11.17 -21.42
N GLU A 8 -16.03 10.16 -20.64
CA GLU A 8 -15.24 9.01 -20.19
C GLU A 8 -14.79 8.03 -21.31
N GLY A 9 -14.72 8.47 -22.57
CA GLY A 9 -14.48 7.59 -23.72
C GLY A 9 -13.38 8.00 -24.71
N GLN A 10 -12.88 9.24 -24.71
CA GLN A 10 -11.96 9.70 -25.77
C GLN A 10 -10.95 10.76 -25.30
N ALA A 11 -10.04 10.41 -24.40
CA ALA A 11 -8.80 11.17 -24.30
C ALA A 11 -7.97 10.88 -25.57
N PRO A 12 -7.60 11.88 -26.40
CA PRO A 12 -6.87 11.65 -27.65
C PRO A 12 -5.58 10.88 -27.37
N SER A 13 -5.20 9.92 -28.23
CA SER A 13 -4.04 9.01 -28.01
C SER A 13 -2.75 9.74 -27.61
N ARG A 14 -2.55 10.96 -28.10
CA ARG A 14 -1.44 11.86 -27.74
C ARG A 14 -1.44 12.26 -26.25
N TYR A 15 -2.60 12.48 -25.64
CA TYR A 15 -2.72 12.77 -24.20
C TYR A 15 -2.26 11.58 -23.37
N ARG A 16 -2.74 10.38 -23.71
CA ARG A 16 -2.38 9.14 -23.01
C ARG A 16 -0.89 8.83 -23.12
N GLN A 17 -0.30 9.05 -24.30
CA GLN A 17 1.13 8.90 -24.54
C GLN A 17 1.96 9.94 -23.77
N SER A 18 1.53 11.19 -23.70
CA SER A 18 2.22 12.23 -22.95
C SER A 18 2.19 11.95 -21.45
N LEU A 19 1.04 11.53 -20.91
CA LEU A 19 0.91 11.15 -19.51
C LEU A 19 1.77 9.92 -19.16
N LEU A 20 1.78 8.90 -20.02
CA LEU A 20 2.62 7.72 -19.83
C LEU A 20 4.11 8.09 -19.83
N LYS A 21 4.56 8.93 -20.77
CA LYS A 21 5.95 9.43 -20.79
C LYS A 21 6.30 10.19 -19.52
N ASN A 22 5.41 11.05 -19.04
CA ASN A 22 5.61 11.79 -17.78
C ASN A 22 5.66 10.85 -16.56
N ALA A 23 4.80 9.84 -16.50
CA ALA A 23 4.81 8.85 -15.43
C ALA A 23 6.11 8.03 -15.45
N LEU A 24 6.52 7.52 -16.62
CA LEU A 24 7.78 6.78 -16.77
C LEU A 24 8.99 7.64 -16.43
N ALA A 25 9.03 8.90 -16.86
CA ALA A 25 10.10 9.84 -16.53
C ALA A 25 10.18 10.13 -15.02
N ALA A 26 9.05 10.04 -14.30
CA ALA A 26 9.01 10.21 -12.85
C ALA A 26 9.36 8.92 -12.08
N LEU A 27 8.93 7.75 -12.58
CA LEU A 27 9.14 6.45 -11.93
C LEU A 27 10.54 5.87 -12.17
N ALA A 28 11.13 6.10 -13.35
CA ALA A 28 12.47 5.62 -13.69
C ALA A 28 13.55 6.07 -12.69
N PRO A 29 13.70 7.37 -12.35
CA PRO A 29 14.71 7.78 -11.37
C PRO A 29 14.46 7.17 -9.99
N VAL A 30 13.20 7.05 -9.55
CA VAL A 30 12.85 6.37 -8.29
C VAL A 30 13.31 4.91 -8.33
N TYR A 31 13.08 4.20 -9.43
CA TYR A 31 13.52 2.81 -9.59
C TYR A 31 15.04 2.68 -9.52
N PHE A 32 15.79 3.51 -10.25
CA PHE A 32 17.26 3.39 -10.27
C PHE A 32 17.90 3.76 -8.94
N VAL A 33 17.38 4.78 -8.26
CA VAL A 33 17.83 5.13 -6.90
C VAL A 33 17.51 4.00 -5.92
N ALA A 34 16.30 3.42 -6.00
CA ALA A 34 15.91 2.29 -5.18
C ALA A 34 16.79 1.06 -5.44
N LEU A 35 17.04 0.73 -6.72
CA LEU A 35 17.90 -0.38 -7.11
C LEU A 35 19.32 -0.23 -6.54
N ALA A 36 19.90 0.97 -6.63
CA ALA A 36 21.21 1.25 -6.04
C ALA A 36 21.19 1.06 -4.51
N ALA A 37 20.14 1.53 -3.83
CA ALA A 37 19.96 1.32 -2.40
C ALA A 37 19.79 -0.17 -2.04
N TYR A 38 19.06 -0.95 -2.86
CA TYR A 38 18.86 -2.38 -2.65
C TYR A 38 20.19 -3.14 -2.80
N VAL A 39 21.00 -2.80 -3.80
CA VAL A 39 22.34 -3.40 -3.98
C VAL A 39 23.24 -3.06 -2.80
N ALA A 40 23.29 -1.79 -2.38
CA ALA A 40 24.11 -1.36 -1.25
C ALA A 40 23.71 -2.08 0.05
N PHE A 41 22.41 -2.22 0.30
CA PHE A 41 21.91 -2.96 1.45
C PHE A 41 22.17 -4.46 1.38
N ALA A 42 21.97 -5.07 0.20
CA ALA A 42 22.22 -6.49 0.03
C ALA A 42 23.69 -6.83 0.26
N ALA A 43 24.60 -5.93 -0.11
CA ALA A 43 26.01 -6.03 0.23
C ALA A 43 26.27 -5.81 1.72
N TRP A 44 25.63 -4.81 2.35
CA TRP A 44 25.84 -4.49 3.76
C TRP A 44 25.33 -5.57 4.72
N LEU A 45 24.21 -6.22 4.41
CA LEU A 45 23.62 -7.29 5.21
C LEU A 45 23.91 -8.71 4.70
N GLU A 46 24.75 -8.83 3.66
CA GLU A 46 25.11 -10.13 3.07
C GLU A 46 23.90 -11.01 2.66
N THR A 47 22.76 -10.38 2.33
CA THR A 47 21.51 -11.11 1.97
C THR A 47 21.54 -11.72 0.56
N GLY A 48 22.55 -11.36 -0.25
CA GLY A 48 22.78 -11.88 -1.58
C GLY A 48 21.92 -11.23 -2.69
N ALA A 49 22.18 -11.59 -3.94
CA ALA A 49 21.52 -10.98 -5.10
C ALA A 49 20.00 -11.26 -5.16
N ALA A 50 19.53 -12.35 -4.55
CA ALA A 50 18.12 -12.71 -4.54
C ALA A 50 17.26 -11.67 -3.81
N SER A 51 17.76 -11.03 -2.75
CA SER A 51 17.04 -9.99 -2.03
C SER A 51 16.83 -8.75 -2.91
N VAL A 52 17.84 -8.37 -3.69
CA VAL A 52 17.74 -7.27 -4.67
C VAL A 52 16.69 -7.60 -5.72
N VAL A 53 16.73 -8.81 -6.29
CA VAL A 53 15.77 -9.24 -7.31
C VAL A 53 14.34 -9.22 -6.79
N VAL A 54 14.10 -9.75 -5.59
CA VAL A 54 12.75 -9.77 -4.98
C VAL A 54 12.24 -8.35 -4.71
N ALA A 55 13.07 -7.47 -4.15
CA ALA A 55 12.71 -6.07 -3.92
C ALA A 55 12.40 -5.34 -5.24
N SER A 56 13.24 -5.53 -6.27
CA SER A 56 13.03 -4.95 -7.59
C SER A 56 11.76 -5.45 -8.27
N LEU A 57 11.48 -6.76 -8.21
CA LEU A 57 10.26 -7.33 -8.78
C LEU A 57 9.00 -6.81 -8.06
N ALA A 58 9.02 -6.69 -6.73
CA ALA A 58 7.92 -6.11 -5.97
C ALA A 58 7.66 -4.65 -6.37
N LEU A 59 8.72 -3.84 -6.50
CA LEU A 59 8.60 -2.44 -6.92
C LEU A 59 8.07 -2.32 -8.35
N LEU A 60 8.59 -3.14 -9.28
CA LEU A 60 8.11 -3.17 -10.66
C LEU A 60 6.65 -3.61 -10.76
N ALA A 61 6.21 -4.57 -9.94
CA ALA A 61 4.82 -4.97 -9.87
C ALA A 61 3.92 -3.80 -9.43
N MET A 62 4.32 -3.04 -8.41
CA MET A 62 3.61 -1.83 -7.98
C MET A 62 3.57 -0.76 -9.08
N PHE A 63 4.67 -0.55 -9.79
CA PHE A 63 4.71 0.41 -10.90
C PHE A 63 3.85 -0.05 -12.09
N ALA A 64 3.79 -1.35 -12.37
CA ALA A 64 2.91 -1.90 -13.39
C ALA A 64 1.43 -1.67 -13.04
N LEU A 65 1.03 -1.83 -11.77
CA LEU A 65 -0.32 -1.52 -11.31
C LEU A 65 -0.65 -0.03 -11.49
N VAL A 66 0.28 0.86 -11.14
CA VAL A 66 0.13 2.31 -11.37
C VAL A 66 -0.04 2.62 -12.85
N ILE A 67 0.81 2.04 -13.71
CA ILE A 67 0.75 2.25 -15.16
C ILE A 67 -0.59 1.75 -15.72
N ARG A 68 -1.08 0.60 -15.25
CA ARG A 68 -2.39 0.06 -15.64
C ARG A 68 -3.55 0.95 -15.19
N ALA A 69 -3.40 1.66 -14.07
CA ALA A 69 -4.40 2.58 -13.53
C ALA A 69 -4.34 4.01 -14.09
N LEU A 70 -3.26 4.38 -14.80
CA LEU A 70 -3.09 5.70 -15.47
C LEU A 70 -4.28 6.16 -16.32
N PRO A 71 -5.01 5.30 -17.05
CA PRO A 71 -6.16 5.73 -17.84
C PRO A 71 -7.27 6.43 -17.03
N GLY A 72 -7.36 6.15 -15.73
CA GLY A 72 -8.30 6.82 -14.82
C GLY A 72 -7.74 8.09 -14.16
N HIS A 73 -6.55 8.54 -14.56
CA HIS A 73 -5.92 9.72 -13.98
C HIS A 73 -6.49 11.00 -14.60
N GLY A 74 -7.25 11.75 -13.80
CA GLY A 74 -7.91 12.99 -14.22
C GLY A 74 -6.99 14.19 -14.43
N HIS A 75 -5.66 14.03 -14.28
CA HIS A 75 -4.69 15.13 -14.36
C HIS A 75 -3.67 14.93 -15.47
N LEU A 76 -3.19 16.05 -16.04
CA LEU A 76 -2.22 16.11 -17.14
C LEU A 76 -0.81 15.59 -16.78
N ARG A 77 -0.49 15.51 -15.48
CA ARG A 77 0.84 15.15 -14.97
C ARG A 77 0.70 14.12 -13.85
N PHE A 78 1.73 13.28 -13.70
CA PHE A 78 1.83 12.31 -12.61
C PHE A 78 1.83 13.03 -11.25
N GLY A 79 2.54 14.14 -11.14
CA GLY A 79 2.49 15.02 -9.98
C GLY A 79 3.38 14.57 -8.81
N PRO A 80 3.78 15.50 -7.93
CA PRO A 80 4.75 15.24 -6.86
C PRO A 80 4.25 14.21 -5.84
N ALA A 81 2.98 14.25 -5.44
CA ALA A 81 2.42 13.29 -4.47
C ALA A 81 2.61 11.82 -4.90
N ASN A 82 2.40 11.53 -6.19
CA ASN A 82 2.57 10.17 -6.71
C ASN A 82 4.04 9.73 -6.77
N ILE A 83 4.99 10.66 -6.88
CA ILE A 83 6.43 10.35 -6.78
C ILE A 83 6.76 9.91 -5.35
N ILE A 84 6.19 10.57 -4.36
CA ILE A 84 6.49 10.25 -2.96
C ILE A 84 5.83 8.92 -2.58
N THR A 85 4.61 8.64 -3.04
CA THR A 85 4.02 7.29 -2.95
C THR A 85 4.89 6.23 -3.65
N ALA A 86 5.55 6.57 -4.77
CA ALA A 86 6.47 5.65 -5.44
C ALA A 86 7.75 5.40 -4.63
N ILE A 87 8.30 6.43 -3.98
CA ILE A 87 9.42 6.28 -3.03
C ILE A 87 8.99 5.40 -1.86
N ARG A 88 7.77 5.60 -1.34
CA ARG A 88 7.20 4.75 -0.28
C ARG A 88 7.07 3.31 -0.73
N ALA A 89 6.57 3.06 -1.95
CA ALA A 89 6.52 1.73 -2.53
C ALA A 89 7.91 1.08 -2.61
N ALA A 90 8.95 1.87 -2.88
CA ALA A 90 10.33 1.39 -2.89
C ALA A 90 10.80 0.99 -1.48
N MET A 91 10.50 1.77 -0.46
CA MET A 91 10.81 1.44 0.95
C MET A 91 10.04 0.19 1.43
N VAL A 92 8.77 0.06 1.03
CA VAL A 92 7.95 -1.11 1.38
C VAL A 92 8.46 -2.38 0.69
N SER A 93 8.85 -2.28 -0.59
CA SER A 93 9.44 -3.41 -1.33
C SER A 93 10.76 -3.87 -0.73
N PHE A 94 11.57 -2.92 -0.27
CA PHE A 94 12.79 -3.18 0.49
C PHE A 94 12.51 -3.90 1.80
N PHE A 95 11.58 -3.37 2.60
CA PHE A 95 11.15 -3.98 3.86
C PHE A 95 10.71 -5.44 3.65
N GLY A 96 9.89 -5.69 2.63
CA GLY A 96 9.43 -7.04 2.32
C GLY A 96 10.56 -8.01 1.98
N SER A 97 11.54 -7.55 1.20
CA SER A 97 12.73 -8.35 0.90
C SER A 97 13.59 -8.60 2.14
N ALA A 98 13.84 -7.59 2.96
CA ALA A 98 14.59 -7.73 4.21
C ALA A 98 13.93 -8.75 5.17
N VAL A 99 12.60 -8.75 5.24
CA VAL A 99 11.82 -9.73 6.00
C VAL A 99 11.99 -11.15 5.45
N LEU A 100 11.89 -11.32 4.13
CA LEU A 100 11.98 -12.64 3.49
C LEU A 100 13.37 -13.29 3.57
N PHE A 101 14.43 -12.48 3.50
CA PHE A 101 15.82 -12.96 3.52
C PHE A 101 16.46 -12.90 4.91
N GLY A 102 15.65 -12.79 5.97
CA GLY A 102 16.10 -12.98 7.35
C GLY A 102 16.83 -11.78 7.98
N ALA A 103 17.07 -10.71 7.23
CA ALA A 103 17.59 -9.45 7.79
C ALA A 103 16.66 -8.86 8.87
N GLY A 104 15.37 -9.18 8.82
CA GLY A 104 14.42 -8.80 9.85
C GLY A 104 14.55 -9.54 11.19
N ALA A 105 15.16 -10.72 11.19
CA ALA A 105 15.36 -11.52 12.39
C ALA A 105 16.57 -11.05 13.20
N SER A 106 17.56 -10.42 12.55
CA SER A 106 18.77 -9.92 13.21
C SER A 106 18.58 -8.54 13.86
N ASP A 107 17.75 -7.66 13.28
CA ASP A 107 17.44 -6.34 13.87
C ASP A 107 15.97 -5.90 13.60
N PRO A 108 15.02 -6.32 14.45
CA PRO A 108 13.62 -5.87 14.35
C PRO A 108 13.43 -4.36 14.55
N VAL A 109 14.36 -3.68 15.22
CA VAL A 109 14.25 -2.23 15.48
C VAL A 109 14.52 -1.45 14.20
N ALA A 110 15.53 -1.84 13.43
CA ALA A 110 15.79 -1.25 12.10
C ALA A 110 14.59 -1.40 11.17
N LEU A 111 13.92 -2.57 11.18
CA LEU A 111 12.70 -2.79 10.41
C LEU A 111 11.57 -1.84 10.82
N VAL A 112 11.30 -1.72 12.13
CA VAL A 112 10.26 -0.81 12.63
C VAL A 112 10.61 0.65 12.30
N ALA A 113 11.89 1.03 12.36
CA ALA A 113 12.34 2.38 11.99
C ALA A 113 12.06 2.69 10.51
N ILE A 114 12.33 1.76 9.59
CA ILE A 114 12.01 1.93 8.16
C ILE A 114 10.52 2.16 7.95
N VAL A 115 9.68 1.37 8.62
CA VAL A 115 8.22 1.50 8.53
C VAL A 115 7.75 2.82 9.14
N ALA A 116 8.31 3.23 10.28
CA ALA A 116 8.01 4.51 10.91
C ALA A 116 8.37 5.70 10.00
N ILE A 117 9.52 5.66 9.32
CA ILE A 117 9.91 6.68 8.34
C ILE A 117 8.94 6.69 7.16
N ALA A 118 8.59 5.53 6.62
CA ALA A 118 7.63 5.42 5.51
C ALA A 118 6.24 6.01 5.87
N LEU A 119 5.79 5.81 7.10
CA LEU A 119 4.54 6.39 7.62
C LEU A 119 4.64 7.89 7.87
N ALA A 120 5.77 8.36 8.38
CA ALA A 120 6.00 9.78 8.58
C ALA A 120 5.97 10.53 7.24
N MET A 121 6.56 9.94 6.19
CA MET A 121 6.48 10.47 4.82
C MET A 121 5.02 10.59 4.34
N ASP A 122 4.20 9.56 4.52
CA ASP A 122 2.78 9.60 4.15
C ASP A 122 2.00 10.73 4.86
N GLY A 123 2.26 10.92 6.16
CA GLY A 123 1.63 11.99 6.93
C GLY A 123 1.95 13.39 6.38
N VAL A 124 3.20 13.61 6.02
CA VAL A 124 3.69 14.87 5.43
C VAL A 124 3.08 15.08 4.04
N ASP A 125 3.05 14.05 3.20
CA ASP A 125 2.51 14.14 1.83
C ASP A 125 1.01 14.38 1.81
N GLY A 126 0.27 13.66 2.66
CA GLY A 126 -1.16 13.82 2.80
C GLY A 126 -1.51 15.25 3.24
N TYR A 127 -0.67 15.89 4.05
CA TYR A 127 -0.84 17.29 4.43
C TYR A 127 -0.58 18.24 3.24
N PHE A 128 0.53 18.07 2.52
CA PHE A 128 0.84 18.91 1.36
C PHE A 128 -0.14 18.73 0.19
N ALA A 129 -0.57 17.50 -0.10
CA ALA A 129 -1.53 17.20 -1.17
C ALA A 129 -2.91 17.81 -0.88
N ARG A 130 -3.36 17.78 0.38
CA ARG A 130 -4.60 18.44 0.81
C ARG A 130 -4.51 19.95 0.70
N ARG A 131 -3.35 20.53 1.02
CA ARG A 131 -3.13 21.99 0.96
C ARG A 131 -2.99 22.51 -0.48
N THR A 132 -2.51 21.68 -1.41
CA THR A 132 -2.27 22.05 -2.81
C THR A 132 -3.42 21.67 -3.76
N GLY A 133 -4.45 20.97 -3.28
CA GLY A 133 -5.60 20.56 -4.09
C GLY A 133 -5.27 19.49 -5.14
N LEU A 134 -4.10 18.84 -5.07
CA LEU A 134 -3.61 17.86 -6.04
C LEU A 134 -4.08 16.43 -5.76
N ILE A 135 -5.27 16.26 -5.18
CA ILE A 135 -5.83 14.95 -4.91
C ILE A 135 -6.24 14.32 -6.26
N SER A 136 -5.72 13.13 -6.53
CA SER A 136 -6.03 12.38 -7.75
C SER A 136 -6.60 11.00 -7.42
N PRO A 137 -7.60 10.51 -8.17
CA PRO A 137 -8.14 9.16 -7.97
C PRO A 137 -7.09 8.06 -8.10
N LEU A 138 -6.12 8.23 -9.01
CA LEU A 138 -4.97 7.35 -9.16
C LEU A 138 -4.12 7.32 -7.89
N GLY A 139 -3.74 8.50 -7.39
CA GLY A 139 -2.90 8.62 -6.20
C GLY A 139 -3.55 8.00 -4.98
N THR A 140 -4.86 8.22 -4.78
CA THR A 140 -5.60 7.57 -3.68
C THR A 140 -5.64 6.05 -3.81
N ARG A 141 -5.73 5.50 -5.03
CA ARG A 141 -5.66 4.04 -5.21
C ARG A 141 -4.25 3.51 -4.98
N PHE A 142 -3.23 4.20 -5.51
CA PHE A 142 -1.84 3.78 -5.36
C PHE A 142 -1.41 3.78 -3.90
N ASP A 143 -1.72 4.86 -3.18
CA ASP A 143 -1.51 5.02 -1.75
C ASP A 143 -2.12 3.85 -0.95
N MET A 144 -3.38 3.54 -1.27
CA MET A 144 -4.12 2.46 -0.62
C MET A 144 -3.55 1.06 -0.94
N GLU A 145 -2.99 0.83 -2.12
CA GLU A 145 -2.30 -0.43 -2.45
C GLU A 145 -0.96 -0.54 -1.74
N VAL A 146 -0.18 0.54 -1.65
CA VAL A 146 1.09 0.55 -0.92
C VAL A 146 0.87 0.26 0.56
N ASP A 147 -0.15 0.85 1.16
CA ASP A 147 -0.50 0.62 2.58
C ASP A 147 -0.95 -0.82 2.84
N ALA A 148 -1.77 -1.36 1.94
CA ALA A 148 -2.21 -2.75 2.05
C ALA A 148 -1.07 -3.75 1.88
N PHE A 149 -0.16 -3.48 0.94
CA PHE A 149 1.04 -4.27 0.76
C PHE A 149 1.95 -4.20 1.99
N LEU A 150 2.11 -3.01 2.59
CA LEU A 150 2.85 -2.83 3.84
C LEU A 150 2.22 -3.65 4.98
N ILE A 151 0.89 -3.61 5.17
CA ILE A 151 0.19 -4.41 6.19
C ILE A 151 0.41 -5.92 5.96
N LEU A 152 0.38 -6.38 4.71
CA LEU A 152 0.66 -7.78 4.38
C LEU A 152 2.09 -8.18 4.74
N LEU A 153 3.07 -7.36 4.38
CA LEU A 153 4.47 -7.62 4.70
C LEU A 153 4.73 -7.57 6.22
N LEU A 154 4.09 -6.64 6.94
CA LEU A 154 4.15 -6.57 8.39
C LEU A 154 3.54 -7.82 9.05
N SER A 155 2.42 -8.31 8.52
CA SER A 155 1.79 -9.56 8.97
C SER A 155 2.70 -10.76 8.71
N LEU A 156 3.35 -10.80 7.53
CA LEU A 156 4.32 -11.82 7.17
C LEU A 156 5.54 -11.78 8.11
N ALA A 157 6.07 -10.60 8.42
CA ALA A 157 7.15 -10.44 9.37
C ALA A 157 6.77 -10.96 10.77
N ALA A 158 5.58 -10.63 11.25
CA ALA A 158 5.06 -11.13 12.53
C ALA A 158 4.95 -12.67 12.57
N LEU A 159 4.59 -13.30 11.44
CA LEU A 159 4.56 -14.75 11.30
C LEU A 159 5.98 -15.35 11.31
N LEU A 160 6.89 -14.83 10.48
CA LEU A 160 8.25 -15.38 10.33
C LEU A 160 9.08 -15.27 11.62
N ILE A 161 8.87 -14.21 12.41
CA ILE A 161 9.54 -13.99 13.70
C ILE A 161 8.83 -14.77 14.84
N GLY A 162 7.74 -15.49 14.55
CA GLY A 162 7.02 -16.31 15.54
C GLY A 162 6.23 -15.50 16.57
N LYS A 163 5.89 -14.24 16.27
CA LYS A 163 5.10 -13.37 17.16
C LYS A 163 3.62 -13.74 17.17
N ALA A 164 3.11 -14.31 16.10
CA ALA A 164 1.75 -14.79 15.96
C ALA A 164 1.67 -16.01 15.03
N GLY A 165 0.57 -16.76 15.11
CA GLY A 165 0.32 -17.88 14.21
C GLY A 165 -0.01 -17.44 12.77
N TRP A 166 -0.11 -18.40 11.87
CA TRP A 166 -0.38 -18.17 10.43
C TRP A 166 -1.62 -17.30 10.15
N TRP A 167 -2.60 -17.28 11.06
CA TRP A 167 -3.82 -16.50 10.97
C TRP A 167 -3.56 -14.98 10.94
N VAL A 168 -2.40 -14.49 11.39
CA VAL A 168 -2.04 -13.06 11.31
C VAL A 168 -2.00 -12.57 9.86
N LEU A 169 -1.70 -13.46 8.90
CA LEU A 169 -1.72 -13.14 7.48
C LEU A 169 -3.11 -12.71 6.98
N LEU A 170 -4.17 -13.12 7.65
CA LEU A 170 -5.54 -12.72 7.31
C LEU A 170 -5.74 -11.20 7.39
N ILE A 171 -4.97 -10.52 8.25
CA ILE A 171 -5.01 -9.06 8.38
C ILE A 171 -4.62 -8.40 7.06
N GLY A 172 -3.48 -8.78 6.49
CA GLY A 172 -3.00 -8.27 5.20
C GLY A 172 -3.78 -8.80 4.00
N LEU A 173 -4.23 -10.06 4.06
CA LEU A 173 -4.99 -10.68 2.98
C LEU A 173 -6.41 -10.13 2.84
N MET A 174 -6.96 -9.46 3.85
CA MET A 174 -8.35 -8.99 3.85
C MET A 174 -8.66 -8.08 2.65
N ARG A 175 -7.76 -7.16 2.29
CA ARG A 175 -7.97 -6.29 1.13
C ARG A 175 -7.98 -7.08 -0.17
N TYR A 176 -7.02 -7.97 -0.36
CA TYR A 176 -6.92 -8.78 -1.57
C TYR A 176 -8.13 -9.72 -1.69
N GLY A 177 -8.62 -10.24 -0.56
CA GLY A 177 -9.88 -10.97 -0.47
C GLY A 177 -11.10 -10.13 -0.87
N PHE A 178 -11.15 -8.85 -0.45
CA PHE A 178 -12.22 -7.93 -0.85
C PHE A 178 -12.20 -7.63 -2.37
N VAL A 179 -11.01 -7.37 -2.93
CA VAL A 179 -10.82 -7.15 -4.38
C VAL A 179 -11.18 -8.42 -5.17
N LEU A 180 -10.80 -9.60 -4.69
CA LEU A 180 -11.21 -10.86 -5.29
C LEU A 180 -12.74 -11.04 -5.20
N GLY A 181 -13.33 -10.70 -4.05
CA GLY A 181 -14.77 -10.70 -3.84
C GLY A 181 -15.53 -9.80 -4.81
N GLN A 182 -14.96 -8.66 -5.21
CA GLN A 182 -15.54 -7.78 -6.23
C GLN A 182 -15.70 -8.43 -7.60
N ALA A 183 -14.86 -9.43 -7.93
CA ALA A 183 -15.00 -10.19 -9.16
C ALA A 183 -16.21 -11.16 -9.11
N PHE A 184 -16.52 -11.71 -7.93
CA PHE A 184 -17.65 -12.63 -7.73
C PHE A 184 -18.96 -11.92 -7.40
N LEU A 185 -18.90 -10.76 -6.76
CA LEU A 185 -20.04 -9.99 -6.26
C LEU A 185 -19.96 -8.56 -6.82
N PRO A 186 -20.50 -8.30 -8.02
CA PRO A 186 -20.35 -7.02 -8.71
C PRO A 186 -20.87 -5.81 -7.92
N PHE A 187 -21.82 -6.02 -7.00
CA PHE A 187 -22.33 -4.96 -6.12
C PHE A 187 -21.26 -4.39 -5.17
N LEU A 188 -20.16 -5.11 -4.92
CA LEU A 188 -19.03 -4.63 -4.15
C LEU A 188 -18.18 -3.57 -4.89
N ASN A 189 -18.42 -3.37 -6.19
CA ASN A 189 -17.76 -2.33 -6.98
C ASN A 189 -18.39 -0.93 -6.80
N ALA A 190 -19.51 -0.81 -6.08
CA ALA A 190 -20.14 0.48 -5.88
C ALA A 190 -19.22 1.42 -5.07
N PRO A 191 -19.17 2.73 -5.43
CA PRO A 191 -18.25 3.66 -4.80
C PRO A 191 -18.56 3.83 -3.32
N LEU A 192 -17.62 3.42 -2.47
CA LEU A 192 -17.69 3.60 -1.01
C LEU A 192 -17.29 5.04 -0.65
N PRO A 193 -18.18 5.84 -0.03
CA PRO A 193 -17.88 7.23 0.32
C PRO A 193 -16.71 7.31 1.30
N PRO A 194 -15.81 8.30 1.19
CA PRO A 194 -14.62 8.40 2.04
C PRO A 194 -15.03 8.34 3.52
N SER A 195 -14.47 7.38 4.26
CA SER A 195 -14.83 7.16 5.66
C SER A 195 -13.61 7.30 6.56
N PHE A 196 -13.72 8.14 7.59
CA PHE A 196 -12.68 8.27 8.61
C PHE A 196 -12.36 6.94 9.31
N ARG A 197 -13.37 6.08 9.50
CA ARG A 197 -13.23 4.73 10.07
C ARG A 197 -12.17 3.90 9.35
N ARG A 198 -12.27 3.73 8.02
CA ARG A 198 -11.32 2.93 7.23
C ARG A 198 -9.90 3.45 7.36
N LYS A 199 -9.73 4.78 7.36
CA LYS A 199 -8.42 5.40 7.55
C LYS A 199 -7.87 5.12 8.95
N LEU A 200 -8.68 5.32 9.99
CA LEU A 200 -8.29 5.06 11.37
C LEU A 200 -7.89 3.59 11.57
N ILE A 201 -8.69 2.65 11.06
CA ILE A 201 -8.40 1.23 11.20
C ILE A 201 -7.12 0.86 10.47
N CYS A 202 -6.85 1.41 9.28
CA CYS A 202 -5.57 1.22 8.58
C CYS A 202 -4.37 1.66 9.46
N VAL A 203 -4.45 2.87 10.04
CA VAL A 203 -3.40 3.38 10.93
C VAL A 203 -3.23 2.49 12.17
N VAL A 204 -4.34 2.03 12.75
CA VAL A 204 -4.31 1.10 13.90
C VAL A 204 -3.71 -0.25 13.51
N GLN A 205 -3.98 -0.78 12.31
CA GLN A 205 -3.36 -2.03 11.84
C GLN A 205 -1.84 -1.90 11.74
N VAL A 206 -1.38 -0.83 11.08
CA VAL A 206 0.05 -0.62 10.92
C VAL A 206 0.72 -0.43 12.28
N ALA A 207 0.14 0.41 13.16
CA ALA A 207 0.66 0.62 14.50
C ALA A 207 0.69 -0.68 15.33
N ALA A 208 -0.38 -1.47 15.31
CA ALA A 208 -0.48 -2.75 16.03
C ALA A 208 0.60 -3.73 15.54
N LEU A 209 0.78 -3.86 14.23
CA LEU A 209 1.79 -4.76 13.67
C LEU A 209 3.22 -4.27 13.95
N CYS A 210 3.48 -2.97 13.90
CA CYS A 210 4.77 -2.40 14.32
C CYS A 210 5.07 -2.71 15.79
N VAL A 211 4.08 -2.56 16.68
CA VAL A 211 4.22 -2.89 18.11
C VAL A 211 4.52 -4.38 18.29
N ILE A 212 3.85 -5.26 17.54
CA ILE A 212 4.09 -6.71 17.59
C ILE A 212 5.53 -7.08 17.21
N LEU A 213 6.14 -6.33 16.28
CA LEU A 213 7.52 -6.57 15.84
C LEU A 213 8.56 -6.18 16.88
N LEU A 214 8.22 -5.34 17.86
CA LEU A 214 9.16 -4.93 18.90
C LEU A 214 9.65 -6.13 19.73
N PRO A 215 10.93 -6.19 20.10
CA PRO A 215 11.49 -7.33 20.84
C PRO A 215 10.80 -7.53 22.19
N ILE A 216 10.37 -6.44 22.85
CA ILE A 216 9.66 -6.48 24.15
C ILE A 216 8.26 -7.11 24.08
N VAL A 217 7.65 -7.19 22.90
CA VAL A 217 6.28 -7.69 22.75
C VAL A 217 6.32 -9.16 22.31
N ALA A 218 6.08 -10.08 23.23
CA ALA A 218 6.11 -11.53 22.98
C ALA A 218 4.73 -12.19 23.24
N PRO A 219 4.50 -13.44 22.80
CA PRO A 219 3.33 -14.19 23.19
C PRO A 219 3.25 -14.32 24.73
N PRO A 220 2.06 -14.18 25.34
CA PRO A 220 0.72 -14.09 24.73
C PRO A 220 0.28 -12.67 24.31
N ALA A 221 1.03 -11.63 24.67
CA ALA A 221 0.65 -10.24 24.41
C ALA A 221 0.61 -9.92 22.91
N SER A 222 1.63 -10.35 22.14
CA SER A 222 1.65 -10.20 20.68
C SER A 222 0.44 -10.86 20.00
N THR A 223 0.05 -12.04 20.49
CA THR A 223 -1.11 -12.80 20.02
C THR A 223 -2.41 -12.06 20.29
N ALA A 224 -2.56 -11.47 21.49
CA ALA A 224 -3.73 -10.67 21.83
C ALA A 224 -3.85 -9.41 20.95
N VAL A 225 -2.74 -8.68 20.75
CA VAL A 225 -2.72 -7.50 19.86
C VAL A 225 -3.08 -7.89 18.43
N ALA A 226 -2.52 -8.98 17.91
CA ALA A 226 -2.84 -9.46 16.56
C ALA A 226 -4.31 -9.88 16.45
N ALA A 227 -4.90 -10.47 17.49
CA ALA A 227 -6.31 -10.89 17.48
C ALA A 227 -7.26 -9.68 17.50
N ILE A 228 -6.93 -8.65 18.30
CA ILE A 228 -7.66 -7.38 18.30
C ILE A 228 -7.56 -6.71 16.93
N ALA A 229 -6.35 -6.65 16.37
CA ALA A 229 -6.11 -6.10 15.04
C ALA A 229 -6.95 -6.84 13.97
N LEU A 230 -6.95 -8.17 13.98
CA LEU A 230 -7.78 -8.98 13.07
C LEU A 230 -9.28 -8.71 13.27
N GLY A 231 -9.76 -8.64 14.51
CA GLY A 231 -11.15 -8.33 14.81
C GLY A 231 -11.58 -6.96 14.27
N LEU A 232 -10.73 -5.94 14.43
CA LEU A 232 -11.01 -4.58 13.93
C LEU A 232 -11.10 -4.52 12.40
N ILE A 233 -10.21 -5.21 11.68
CA ILE A 233 -10.26 -5.20 10.21
C ILE A 233 -11.45 -6.00 9.69
N VAL A 234 -11.76 -7.16 10.29
CA VAL A 234 -12.98 -7.94 9.99
C VAL A 234 -14.22 -7.09 10.21
N TYR A 235 -14.30 -6.37 11.33
CA TYR A 235 -15.40 -5.45 11.60
C TYR A 235 -15.51 -4.35 10.53
N SER A 236 -14.38 -3.71 10.17
CA SER A 236 -14.39 -2.65 9.15
C SER A 236 -14.96 -3.14 7.81
N PHE A 237 -14.43 -4.25 7.31
CA PHE A 237 -14.85 -4.82 6.03
C PHE A 237 -16.28 -5.37 6.12
N GLY A 238 -16.66 -5.96 7.25
CA GLY A 238 -18.02 -6.43 7.50
C GLY A 238 -19.04 -5.29 7.38
N VAL A 239 -18.78 -4.14 7.98
CA VAL A 239 -19.67 -2.98 7.85
C VAL A 239 -19.69 -2.45 6.41
N ASP A 240 -18.53 -2.39 5.73
CA ASP A 240 -18.48 -1.96 4.32
C ASP A 240 -19.33 -2.88 3.41
N VAL A 241 -19.26 -4.21 3.61
CA VAL A 241 -20.06 -5.20 2.88
C VAL A 241 -21.55 -5.05 3.19
N ILE A 242 -21.93 -4.85 4.45
CA ILE A 242 -23.33 -4.65 4.86
C ILE A 242 -23.89 -3.36 4.25
N ASP A 243 -23.14 -2.27 4.28
CA ASP A 243 -23.56 -0.99 3.70
C ASP A 243 -23.78 -1.11 2.20
N LEU A 244 -22.91 -1.83 1.50
CA LEU A 244 -23.04 -2.11 0.06
C LEU A 244 -24.26 -3.01 -0.24
N ALA A 245 -24.47 -4.05 0.59
CA ALA A 245 -25.63 -4.93 0.46
C ALA A 245 -26.95 -4.18 0.71
N ARG A 246 -27.01 -3.28 1.69
CA ARG A 246 -28.21 -2.45 1.95
C ARG A 246 -28.51 -1.51 0.79
N ARG A 247 -27.49 -0.89 0.20
CA ARG A 247 -27.67 0.00 -0.97
C ARG A 247 -28.19 -0.75 -2.20
N ARG A 248 -27.82 -2.03 -2.37
CA ARG A 248 -28.38 -2.88 -3.43
C ARG A 248 -29.91 -2.99 -3.33
N HIS A 249 -30.46 -3.06 -2.12
CA HIS A 249 -31.92 -3.17 -1.92
C HIS A 249 -32.68 -1.85 -2.10
N LEU A 250 -31.98 -0.72 -2.23
CA LEU A 250 -32.57 0.61 -2.39
C LEU A 250 -32.51 1.13 -3.83
N SER A 251 -31.84 0.39 -4.73
CA SER A 251 -31.85 0.69 -6.17
C SER A 251 -33.01 -0.08 -6.82
N PRO A 252 -34.08 0.59 -7.30
CA PRO A 252 -35.18 -0.05 -8.03
C PRO A 252 -34.74 -0.63 -9.38
#